data_AF-A0A0D3JMS3-F1
#
_entry.id   AF-A0A0D3JMS3-F1
#
_cell.length_a   1.000
_cell.length_b   1.000
_cell.length_c   1.000
_cell.angle_alpha   90.00
_cell.angle_beta   90.00
_cell.angle_gamma   90.00
#
_symmetry.space_group_name_H-M   'P 1'
#
loop_
_entity.id
_entity.type
_entity.pdbx_description
1 polymer ?
#
loop_
_entity_poly.entity_id
_entity_poly.type
_entity_poly.pdbx_seq_one_letter_code
_entity_poly.pdbx_strand_id
1 'polypeptide(L)'
;MTMALAVLAAGPAWHVAAAPPSAPLIGINYFAGWWTGPGDKWKEPWNTSVDWRPLYPGRVPLIGQYTTEQSTMDGDIVAASSAGVDFFSILWYDNYPCGHRAPGSGHLNDGLSLFMSSKEAHRMQFMIEWCIALPLFGVHSDMEWQRMVRDDWLPAFKHQSYLRVGGALVFKVHSGPAFKVNSSASDAVVSARLDFLRRLVRNAGLGEMIIGAGSTITDTSDPAEWWGFSYNFTNDYAGVLHDDPKWAGRVLPWRNESAFVREWRRKQARAAAQANPRRTWTRQKGTTRQRRK
;
A
#
# COMPACT_ATOMS: atom_id res chain seq x y z
N MET A 1 -4.70 -43.74 62.58
CA MET A 1 -4.83 -43.41 61.15
C MET A 1 -5.21 -41.95 61.09
N THR A 2 -4.23 -41.06 61.01
CA THR A 2 -4.42 -39.61 61.20
C THR A 2 -4.11 -38.94 59.87
N MET A 3 -5.15 -38.41 59.22
CA MET A 3 -5.05 -37.80 57.89
C MET A 3 -4.63 -36.33 58.04
N ALA A 4 -3.46 -35.98 57.49
CA ALA A 4 -2.97 -34.61 57.45
C ALA A 4 -3.64 -33.86 56.28
N LEU A 5 -4.27 -32.72 56.58
CA LEU A 5 -4.83 -31.81 55.59
C LEU A 5 -3.74 -30.83 55.13
N ALA A 6 -3.32 -30.92 53.88
CA ALA A 6 -2.39 -29.96 53.27
C ALA A 6 -3.19 -28.78 52.71
N VAL A 7 -2.99 -27.59 53.28
CA VAL A 7 -3.54 -26.32 52.76
C VAL A 7 -2.56 -25.77 51.72
N LEU A 8 -2.96 -25.80 50.45
CA LEU A 8 -2.27 -25.11 49.35
C LEU A 8 -2.60 -23.62 49.41
N ALA A 9 -1.63 -22.79 49.81
CA ALA A 9 -1.75 -21.35 49.73
C ALA A 9 -1.66 -20.91 48.26
N ALA A 10 -2.74 -20.33 47.73
CA ALA A 10 -2.75 -19.66 46.44
C ALA A 10 -1.95 -18.35 46.53
N GLY A 11 -0.77 -18.32 45.90
CA GLY A 11 0.02 -17.10 45.77
C GLY A 11 -0.69 -16.06 44.87
N PRO A 12 -0.44 -14.75 45.08
CA PRO A 12 -1.08 -13.71 44.29
C PRO A 12 -0.69 -13.83 42.81
N ALA A 13 -1.71 -13.86 41.95
CA ALA A 13 -1.53 -13.80 40.51
C ALA A 13 -0.94 -12.45 40.15
N TRP A 14 0.34 -12.44 39.76
CA TRP A 14 0.99 -11.26 39.20
C TRP A 14 0.32 -10.95 37.86
N HIS A 15 -0.52 -9.92 37.83
CA HIS A 15 -0.98 -9.34 36.58
C HIS A 15 0.24 -8.75 35.86
N VAL A 16 0.78 -9.50 34.89
CA VAL A 16 1.71 -8.94 33.91
C VAL A 16 0.91 -7.93 33.10
N ALA A 17 1.10 -6.64 33.41
CA ALA A 17 0.55 -5.56 32.63
C ALA A 17 0.95 -5.77 31.16
N ALA A 18 -0.04 -5.77 30.27
CA ALA A 18 0.22 -5.86 28.84
C ALA A 18 1.15 -4.70 28.44
N ALA A 19 2.25 -5.02 27.75
CA ALA A 19 3.14 -4.01 27.22
C ALA A 19 2.32 -2.99 26.40
N PRO A 20 2.66 -1.68 26.48
CA PRO A 20 1.95 -0.68 25.71
C PRO A 20 1.99 -1.04 24.22
N PRO A 21 0.91 -0.77 23.46
CA PRO A 21 0.89 -1.03 22.04
C PRO A 21 2.05 -0.28 21.37
N SER A 22 2.71 -0.93 20.42
CA SER A 22 3.72 -0.28 19.59
C SER A 22 3.10 0.95 18.92
N ALA A 23 3.89 2.02 18.79
CA ALA A 23 3.47 3.21 18.05
C ALA A 23 2.95 2.83 16.65
N PRO A 24 1.92 3.53 16.14
CA PRO A 24 1.44 3.31 14.79
C PRO A 24 2.53 3.68 13.78
N LEU A 25 2.63 2.91 12.70
CA LEU A 25 3.50 3.25 11.58
C LEU A 25 2.83 4.32 10.71
N ILE A 26 3.58 5.35 10.35
CA ILE A 26 3.16 6.44 9.48
C ILE A 26 3.76 6.24 8.09
N GLY A 27 2.90 6.06 7.09
CA GLY A 27 3.32 5.91 5.70
C GLY A 27 2.76 6.99 4.80
N ILE A 28 3.46 7.28 3.71
CA ILE A 28 2.99 8.19 2.65
C ILE A 28 3.00 7.51 1.29
N ASN A 29 2.06 7.88 0.43
CA ASN A 29 2.07 7.45 -0.97
C ASN A 29 3.17 8.18 -1.74
N TYR A 30 4.04 7.44 -2.40
CA TYR A 30 5.14 7.98 -3.21
C TYR A 30 4.86 7.74 -4.70
N PHE A 31 4.79 8.83 -5.48
CA PHE A 31 4.48 8.81 -6.91
C PHE A 31 5.64 9.36 -7.74
N ALA A 32 6.21 8.54 -8.63
CA ALA A 32 7.34 8.92 -9.50
C ALA A 32 6.89 9.51 -10.84
N GLY A 33 6.07 10.56 -10.79
CA GLY A 33 5.44 11.18 -11.97
C GLY A 33 6.25 12.28 -12.66
N TRP A 34 7.44 12.61 -12.16
CA TRP A 34 8.14 13.84 -12.52
C TRP A 34 9.44 13.51 -13.23
N TRP A 35 9.49 13.69 -14.55
CA TRP A 35 10.69 13.47 -15.37
C TRP A 35 10.87 14.60 -16.36
N THR A 36 11.99 14.58 -17.09
CA THR A 36 12.22 15.47 -18.22
C THR A 36 11.75 14.79 -19.51
N GLY A 37 10.83 15.43 -20.22
CA GLY A 37 10.42 15.00 -21.56
C GLY A 37 8.92 14.74 -21.68
N PRO A 38 8.48 14.20 -22.84
CA PRO A 38 7.07 13.96 -23.09
C PRO A 38 6.39 13.13 -21.98
N GLY A 39 5.15 13.51 -21.65
CA GLY A 39 4.32 12.80 -20.66
C GLY A 39 4.58 13.16 -19.20
N ASP A 40 5.55 14.02 -18.90
CA ASP A 40 5.80 14.50 -17.55
C ASP A 40 4.57 15.21 -16.94
N LYS A 41 4.50 15.28 -15.61
CA LYS A 41 3.39 15.92 -14.90
C LYS A 41 3.58 17.42 -14.67
N TRP A 42 4.66 18.02 -15.20
CA TRP A 42 4.92 19.47 -15.12
C TRP A 42 4.02 20.28 -16.06
N LYS A 43 3.24 19.62 -16.91
CA LYS A 43 2.29 20.25 -17.82
C LYS A 43 0.88 20.29 -17.24
N GLU A 44 0.17 21.38 -17.52
CA GLU A 44 -1.23 21.53 -17.10
C GLU A 44 -2.10 20.41 -17.69
N PRO A 45 -2.99 19.77 -16.90
CA PRO A 45 -3.81 18.65 -17.38
C PRO A 45 -4.70 18.98 -18.58
N TRP A 46 -5.16 20.23 -18.68
CA TRP A 46 -6.03 20.73 -19.75
C TRP A 46 -5.27 21.41 -20.89
N ASN A 47 -3.97 21.67 -20.73
CA ASN A 47 -3.12 22.22 -21.78
C ASN A 47 -1.67 21.76 -21.59
N THR A 48 -1.32 20.65 -22.23
CA THR A 48 -0.01 20.02 -22.09
C THR A 48 1.15 20.85 -22.68
N SER A 49 0.85 21.96 -23.37
CA SER A 49 1.86 22.91 -23.85
C SER A 49 2.29 23.91 -22.78
N VAL A 50 1.54 24.04 -21.68
CA VAL A 50 1.82 24.97 -20.58
C VAL A 50 2.55 24.25 -19.46
N ASP A 51 3.75 24.70 -19.16
CA ASP A 51 4.47 24.31 -17.95
C ASP A 51 3.94 25.10 -16.76
N TRP A 52 3.52 24.43 -15.69
CA TRP A 52 2.92 25.12 -14.54
C TRP A 52 3.95 25.71 -13.59
N ARG A 53 5.23 25.31 -13.64
CA ARG A 53 6.27 25.78 -12.70
C ARG A 53 6.46 27.29 -12.69
N PRO A 54 6.52 28.00 -13.85
CA PRO A 54 6.62 29.45 -13.87
C PRO A 54 5.36 30.15 -13.32
N LEU A 55 4.19 29.50 -13.39
CA LEU A 55 2.93 30.03 -12.88
C LEU A 55 2.82 29.87 -11.35
N TYR A 56 3.43 28.82 -10.80
CA TYR A 56 3.40 28.51 -9.37
C TYR A 56 4.81 28.21 -8.83
N PRO A 57 5.72 29.20 -8.82
CA PRO A 57 7.13 28.97 -8.47
C PRO A 57 7.31 28.46 -7.04
N GLY A 58 6.41 28.84 -6.11
CA GLY A 58 6.42 28.35 -4.72
C GLY A 58 5.97 26.89 -4.55
N ARG A 59 5.57 26.20 -5.63
CA ARG A 59 5.19 24.78 -5.63
C ARG A 59 6.26 23.88 -6.26
N VAL A 60 7.38 24.46 -6.70
CA VAL A 60 8.52 23.67 -7.19
C VAL A 60 9.23 23.03 -5.98
N PRO A 61 9.46 21.70 -5.98
CA PRO A 61 10.08 21.02 -4.86
C PRO A 61 11.50 21.52 -4.59
N LEU A 62 11.84 21.69 -3.31
CA LEU A 62 13.16 22.16 -2.87
C LEU A 62 14.25 21.08 -2.99
N ILE A 63 13.86 19.80 -2.94
CA ILE A 63 14.77 18.64 -2.91
C ILE A 63 15.24 18.26 -4.32
N GLY A 64 14.37 18.45 -5.32
CA GLY A 64 14.63 18.08 -6.71
C GLY A 64 13.35 18.03 -7.53
N GLN A 65 13.43 18.35 -8.82
CA GLN A 65 12.27 18.42 -9.72
C GLN A 65 11.99 17.09 -10.43
N TYR A 66 12.89 16.11 -10.35
CA TYR A 66 12.78 14.92 -11.17
C TYR A 66 12.93 13.68 -10.32
N THR A 67 11.86 12.89 -10.26
CA THR A 67 11.81 11.59 -9.57
C THR A 67 12.52 10.49 -10.36
N THR A 68 13.24 10.85 -11.42
CA THR A 68 14.17 9.99 -12.17
C THR A 68 15.63 10.19 -11.73
N GLU A 69 15.89 11.11 -10.81
CA GLU A 69 17.23 11.42 -10.31
C GLU A 69 17.46 10.80 -8.94
N GLN A 70 18.59 10.11 -8.76
CA GLN A 70 18.95 9.48 -7.48
C GLN A 70 19.06 10.49 -6.34
N SER A 71 19.56 11.71 -6.61
CA SER A 71 19.65 12.78 -5.60
C SER A 71 18.29 13.22 -5.06
N THR A 72 17.26 13.24 -5.92
CA THR A 72 15.88 13.54 -5.49
C THR A 72 15.37 12.46 -4.55
N MET A 73 15.50 11.19 -4.92
CA MET A 73 15.09 10.07 -4.06
C MET A 73 15.84 10.04 -2.73
N ASP A 74 17.16 10.21 -2.74
CA ASP A 74 17.98 10.26 -1.52
C ASP A 74 17.49 11.40 -0.60
N GLY A 75 17.24 12.58 -1.17
CA GLY A 75 16.72 13.73 -0.43
C GLY A 75 15.30 13.52 0.10
N ASP A 76 14.41 12.90 -0.67
CA ASP A 76 13.04 12.56 -0.25
C ASP A 76 13.06 11.60 0.93
N ILE A 77 13.91 10.56 0.89
CA ILE A 77 14.08 9.61 1.99
C ILE A 77 14.58 10.33 3.26
N VAL A 78 15.59 11.19 3.13
CA VAL A 78 16.14 11.94 4.27
C VAL A 78 15.08 12.88 4.85
N ALA A 79 14.36 13.62 4.02
CA ALA A 79 13.34 14.56 4.47
C ALA A 79 12.16 13.84 5.15
N ALA A 80 11.63 12.78 4.53
CA ALA A 80 10.49 12.04 5.06
C ALA A 80 10.84 11.32 6.38
N SER A 81 11.95 10.60 6.42
CA SER A 81 12.38 9.90 7.64
C SER A 81 12.68 10.87 8.78
N SER A 82 13.29 12.02 8.51
CA SER A 82 13.53 13.07 9.51
C SER A 82 12.25 13.72 10.04
N ALA A 83 11.16 13.67 9.26
CA ALA A 83 9.84 14.15 9.65
C ALA A 83 8.98 13.08 10.36
N GLY A 84 9.52 11.88 10.63
CA GLY A 84 8.81 10.80 11.30
C GLY A 84 7.94 9.94 10.40
N VAL A 85 8.20 9.93 9.08
CA VAL A 85 7.60 8.96 8.16
C VAL A 85 8.36 7.65 8.24
N ASP A 86 7.66 6.56 8.57
CA ASP A 86 8.24 5.23 8.73
C ASP A 86 8.41 4.50 7.39
N PHE A 87 7.54 4.76 6.41
CA PHE A 87 7.63 4.09 5.11
C PHE A 87 7.01 4.84 3.92
N PHE A 88 7.49 4.49 2.73
CA PHE A 88 6.82 4.84 1.47
C PHE A 88 5.92 3.70 0.98
N SER A 89 4.69 4.04 0.60
CA SER A 89 3.86 3.22 -0.28
C SER A 89 4.15 3.64 -1.72
N ILE A 90 5.11 2.97 -2.35
CA ILE A 90 5.59 3.35 -3.68
C ILE A 90 4.58 2.85 -4.71
N LEU A 91 3.98 3.80 -5.44
CA LEU A 91 3.08 3.51 -6.55
C LEU A 91 3.88 2.85 -7.66
N TRP A 92 3.41 1.70 -8.12
CA TRP A 92 4.06 0.91 -9.14
C TRP A 92 3.04 0.53 -10.23
N TYR A 93 3.41 0.71 -11.49
CA TYR A 93 2.56 0.50 -12.67
C TYR A 93 3.10 -0.63 -13.52
N ASP A 94 2.27 -1.41 -14.18
CA ASP A 94 2.81 -2.43 -15.08
C ASP A 94 3.48 -1.75 -16.30
N ASN A 95 4.66 -2.25 -16.68
CA ASN A 95 5.45 -1.74 -17.81
C ASN A 95 5.43 -2.70 -19.01
N TYR A 96 4.53 -3.68 -19.02
CA TYR A 96 4.44 -4.68 -20.08
C TYR A 96 3.79 -4.09 -21.34
N PRO A 97 4.17 -4.53 -22.56
CA PRO A 97 3.63 -3.97 -23.78
C PRO A 97 2.11 -4.19 -23.90
N CYS A 98 1.33 -3.14 -23.67
CA CYS A 98 -0.09 -3.13 -23.92
C CYS A 98 -0.52 -1.76 -24.47
N GLY A 99 -1.18 -1.79 -25.64
CA GLY A 99 -1.77 -0.59 -26.25
C GLY A 99 -0.84 0.62 -26.38
N HIS A 100 -1.45 1.80 -26.47
CA HIS A 100 -0.75 3.08 -26.53
C HIS A 100 -0.68 3.70 -25.12
N ARG A 101 0.52 3.87 -24.59
CA ARG A 101 0.77 4.61 -23.35
C ARG A 101 1.28 6.01 -23.64
N ALA A 102 1.09 6.92 -22.68
CA ALA A 102 1.75 8.21 -22.73
C ALA A 102 3.27 8.00 -22.84
N PRO A 103 3.95 8.72 -23.75
CA PRO A 103 5.41 8.73 -23.80
C PRO A 103 6.01 8.95 -22.41
N GLY A 104 7.11 8.28 -22.11
CA GLY A 104 7.79 8.41 -20.80
C GLY A 104 7.13 7.63 -19.65
N SER A 105 6.01 6.94 -19.84
CA SER A 105 5.33 6.19 -18.75
C SER A 105 6.21 5.14 -18.07
N GLY A 106 7.28 4.68 -18.72
CA GLY A 106 8.26 3.78 -18.11
C GLY A 106 8.89 4.34 -16.83
N HIS A 107 9.01 5.68 -16.74
CA HIS A 107 9.57 6.39 -15.59
C HIS A 107 8.69 6.33 -14.33
N LEU A 108 7.42 5.92 -14.45
CA LEU A 108 6.51 5.80 -13.30
C LEU A 108 6.99 4.80 -12.24
N ASN A 109 7.89 3.88 -12.61
CA ASN A 109 8.47 2.90 -11.71
C ASN A 109 9.89 3.25 -11.24
N ASP A 110 10.49 4.34 -11.73
CA ASP A 110 11.86 4.72 -11.37
C ASP A 110 11.99 4.94 -9.87
N GLY A 111 10.94 5.43 -9.20
CA GLY A 111 10.91 5.59 -7.75
C GLY A 111 11.24 4.31 -6.98
N LEU A 112 10.76 3.13 -7.43
CA LEU A 112 11.09 1.87 -6.77
C LEU A 112 12.57 1.52 -6.96
N SER A 113 13.06 1.60 -8.20
CA SER A 113 14.45 1.27 -8.53
C SER A 113 15.45 2.20 -7.85
N LEU A 114 15.15 3.50 -7.80
CA LEU A 114 15.96 4.51 -7.14
C LEU A 114 15.93 4.35 -5.62
N PHE A 115 14.79 4.02 -5.01
CA PHE A 115 14.72 3.73 -3.58
C PHE A 115 15.61 2.54 -3.24
N MET A 116 15.48 1.42 -3.97
CA MET A 116 16.27 0.21 -3.73
C MET A 116 17.78 0.41 -3.96
N SER A 117 18.15 1.40 -4.77
CA SER A 117 19.56 1.75 -5.05
C SER A 117 20.10 2.84 -4.11
N SER A 118 19.23 3.49 -3.32
CA SER A 118 19.60 4.61 -2.46
C SER A 118 20.47 4.15 -1.30
N LYS A 119 21.57 4.88 -1.08
CA LYS A 119 22.39 4.73 0.13
C LYS A 119 21.61 5.11 1.41
N GLU A 120 20.55 5.90 1.29
CA GLU A 120 19.71 6.36 2.40
C GLU A 120 18.52 5.41 2.67
N ALA A 121 18.32 4.37 1.85
CA ALA A 121 17.20 3.42 1.97
C ALA A 121 17.12 2.73 3.35
N HIS A 122 18.20 2.71 4.12
CA HIS A 122 18.25 2.15 5.47
C HIS A 122 17.49 2.98 6.52
N ARG A 123 17.11 4.23 6.20
CA ARG A 123 16.46 5.16 7.16
C ARG A 123 14.98 4.89 7.38
N MET A 124 14.32 4.28 6.41
CA MET A 124 12.89 4.03 6.44
C MET A 124 12.55 2.80 5.59
N GLN A 125 11.32 2.33 5.70
CA GLN A 125 10.86 1.17 4.94
C GLN A 125 10.14 1.59 3.65
N PHE A 126 9.81 0.61 2.81
CA PHE A 126 8.91 0.82 1.69
C PHE A 126 8.05 -0.41 1.43
N MET A 127 6.90 -0.21 0.78
CA MET A 127 6.11 -1.29 0.20
C MET A 127 5.72 -0.95 -1.23
N ILE A 128 5.41 -1.97 -2.01
CA ILE A 128 4.80 -1.80 -3.34
C ILE A 128 3.29 -1.62 -3.17
N GLU A 129 2.79 -0.55 -3.81
CA GLU A 129 1.38 -0.34 -4.09
C GLU A 129 1.15 -0.40 -5.61
N TRP A 130 0.64 -1.55 -6.06
CA TRP A 130 0.41 -1.80 -7.47
C TRP A 130 -0.84 -1.05 -7.97
N CYS A 131 -0.61 -0.14 -8.92
CA CYS A 131 -1.60 0.72 -9.52
C CYS A 131 -2.24 0.07 -10.74
N ILE A 132 -3.58 0.06 -10.74
CA ILE A 132 -4.40 -0.41 -11.85
C ILE A 132 -5.21 0.79 -12.32
N ALA A 133 -4.91 1.27 -13.51
CA ALA A 133 -5.54 2.42 -14.13
C ALA A 133 -5.98 2.03 -15.54
N LEU A 134 -7.09 1.28 -15.60
CA LEU A 134 -7.63 0.75 -16.83
C LEU A 134 -8.08 1.87 -17.78
N PRO A 135 -7.95 1.68 -19.11
CA PRO A 135 -7.41 0.49 -19.78
C PRO A 135 -5.87 0.51 -19.94
N LEU A 136 -5.18 1.55 -19.46
CA LEU A 136 -3.77 1.80 -19.75
C LEU A 136 -2.79 0.96 -18.92
N PHE A 137 -3.17 0.68 -17.67
CA PHE A 137 -2.39 -0.09 -16.72
C PHE A 137 -3.25 -1.19 -16.09
N GLY A 138 -2.81 -2.44 -16.22
CA GLY A 138 -3.48 -3.63 -15.77
C GLY A 138 -2.75 -4.89 -16.22
N VAL A 139 -3.24 -6.05 -15.76
CA VAL A 139 -2.76 -7.36 -16.21
C VAL A 139 -3.52 -7.77 -17.47
N HIS A 140 -2.79 -8.17 -18.51
CA HIS A 140 -3.40 -8.63 -19.77
C HIS A 140 -3.43 -10.15 -19.93
N SER A 141 -2.65 -10.88 -19.15
CA SER A 141 -2.67 -12.34 -19.10
C SER A 141 -2.13 -12.89 -17.79
N ASP A 142 -2.44 -14.14 -17.47
CA ASP A 142 -1.86 -14.79 -16.29
C ASP A 142 -0.35 -15.00 -16.41
N MET A 143 0.17 -15.15 -17.63
CA MET A 143 1.62 -15.22 -17.87
C MET A 143 2.27 -13.88 -17.53
N GLU A 144 1.66 -12.76 -17.91
CA GLU A 144 2.13 -11.43 -17.58
C GLU A 144 2.07 -11.16 -16.07
N TRP A 145 0.97 -11.53 -15.39
CA TRP A 145 0.88 -11.47 -13.93
C TRP A 145 2.04 -12.21 -13.26
N GLN A 146 2.28 -13.46 -13.68
CA GLN A 146 3.34 -14.28 -13.11
C GLN A 146 4.72 -13.68 -13.37
N ARG A 147 4.95 -13.13 -14.56
CA ARG A 147 6.21 -12.48 -14.92
C ARG A 147 6.44 -11.24 -14.07
N MET A 148 5.45 -10.36 -13.99
CA MET A 148 5.50 -9.15 -13.15
C MET A 148 5.83 -9.46 -11.69
N VAL A 149 5.15 -10.44 -11.09
CA VAL A 149 5.42 -10.84 -9.71
C VAL A 149 6.85 -11.39 -9.54
N ARG A 150 7.35 -12.17 -10.51
CA ARG A 150 8.67 -12.83 -10.43
C ARG A 150 9.83 -11.90 -10.72
N ASP A 151 9.69 -11.09 -11.76
CA ASP A 151 10.78 -10.31 -12.33
C ASP A 151 10.86 -8.92 -11.69
N ASP A 152 9.73 -8.32 -11.35
CA ASP A 152 9.68 -6.94 -10.84
C ASP A 152 9.49 -6.90 -9.31
N TRP A 153 8.51 -7.61 -8.77
CA TRP A 153 8.15 -7.47 -7.35
C TRP A 153 8.98 -8.34 -6.40
N LEU A 154 9.28 -9.59 -6.79
CA LEU A 154 10.05 -10.49 -5.94
C LEU A 154 11.46 -9.97 -5.59
N PRO A 155 12.22 -9.34 -6.51
CA PRO A 155 13.48 -8.69 -6.13
C PRO A 155 13.29 -7.59 -5.08
N ALA A 156 12.25 -6.76 -5.20
CA ALA A 156 11.94 -5.73 -4.22
C ALA A 156 11.59 -6.32 -2.85
N PHE A 157 10.81 -7.41 -2.80
CA PHE A 157 10.46 -8.09 -1.54
C PHE A 157 11.66 -8.63 -0.76
N LYS A 158 12.80 -8.85 -1.43
CA LYS A 158 14.05 -9.29 -0.81
C LYS A 158 14.87 -8.14 -0.24
N HIS A 159 14.52 -6.89 -0.55
CA HIS A 159 15.25 -5.74 -0.05
C HIS A 159 15.12 -5.61 1.47
N GLN A 160 16.21 -5.27 2.16
CA GLN A 160 16.26 -5.20 3.64
C GLN A 160 15.26 -4.19 4.22
N SER A 161 15.00 -3.11 3.50
CA SER A 161 14.05 -2.06 3.88
C SER A 161 12.61 -2.34 3.46
N TYR A 162 12.31 -3.52 2.90
CA TYR A 162 10.92 -3.81 2.55
C TYR A 162 10.06 -3.95 3.82
N LEU A 163 8.91 -3.27 3.84
CA LEU A 163 8.02 -3.15 5.00
C LEU A 163 7.52 -4.53 5.45
N ARG A 164 7.63 -4.76 6.75
CA ARG A 164 7.07 -5.93 7.43
C ARG A 164 6.26 -5.52 8.65
N VAL A 165 5.07 -6.08 8.79
CA VAL A 165 4.20 -5.90 9.96
C VAL A 165 3.98 -7.27 10.61
N GLY A 166 4.38 -7.41 11.88
CA GLY A 166 4.35 -8.70 12.55
C GLY A 166 5.20 -9.77 11.86
N GLY A 167 6.26 -9.37 11.16
CA GLY A 167 7.14 -10.26 10.37
C GLY A 167 6.67 -10.55 8.95
N ALA A 168 5.40 -10.27 8.61
CA ALA A 168 4.85 -10.50 7.27
C ALA A 168 5.11 -9.30 6.34
N LEU A 169 5.48 -9.57 5.09
CA LEU A 169 5.62 -8.54 4.05
C LEU A 169 4.28 -7.83 3.81
N VAL A 170 4.32 -6.54 3.48
CA VAL A 170 3.11 -5.78 3.13
C VAL A 170 3.09 -5.48 1.64
N PHE A 171 1.99 -5.80 0.97
CA PHE A 171 1.74 -5.45 -0.43
C PHE A 171 0.35 -4.85 -0.55
N LYS A 172 0.15 -3.94 -1.50
CA LYS A 172 -1.15 -3.32 -1.72
C LYS A 172 -1.53 -3.31 -3.20
N VAL A 173 -2.79 -3.67 -3.46
CA VAL A 173 -3.49 -3.36 -4.70
C VAL A 173 -4.12 -1.96 -4.56
N HIS A 174 -3.81 -1.02 -5.45
CA HIS A 174 -4.28 0.36 -5.33
C HIS A 174 -5.81 0.45 -5.34
N SER A 175 -6.47 -0.28 -6.24
CA SER A 175 -7.93 -0.35 -6.35
C SER A 175 -8.42 -1.80 -6.44
N GLY A 176 -9.11 -2.27 -5.40
CA GLY A 176 -9.75 -3.57 -5.36
C GLY A 176 -10.80 -3.73 -6.47
N PRO A 177 -11.68 -2.75 -6.70
CA PRO A 177 -12.66 -2.79 -7.80
C PRO A 177 -12.03 -2.80 -9.19
N ALA A 178 -11.01 -1.96 -9.43
CA ALA A 178 -10.32 -2.01 -10.72
C ALA A 178 -9.62 -3.35 -10.93
N PHE A 179 -9.04 -3.95 -9.88
CA PHE A 179 -8.44 -5.28 -9.97
C PHE A 179 -9.46 -6.37 -10.26
N LYS A 180 -10.65 -6.25 -9.67
CA LYS A 180 -11.78 -7.15 -9.91
C LYS A 180 -12.19 -7.10 -11.39
N VAL A 181 -12.36 -5.91 -11.95
CA VAL A 181 -12.66 -5.71 -13.38
C VAL A 181 -11.52 -6.25 -14.25
N ASN A 182 -10.26 -5.93 -13.93
CA ASN A 182 -9.07 -6.44 -14.62
C ASN A 182 -8.88 -7.97 -14.48
N SER A 183 -9.65 -8.61 -13.61
CA SER A 183 -9.72 -10.06 -13.42
C SER A 183 -11.02 -10.64 -14.01
N SER A 184 -11.55 -10.00 -15.06
CA SER A 184 -12.80 -10.40 -15.75
C SER A 184 -14.00 -10.53 -14.81
N ALA A 185 -14.05 -9.69 -13.76
CA ALA A 185 -15.04 -9.76 -12.69
C ALA A 185 -15.14 -11.13 -12.00
N SER A 186 -14.10 -11.98 -12.05
CA SER A 186 -14.14 -13.35 -11.49
C SER A 186 -13.50 -13.45 -10.11
N ASP A 187 -14.25 -13.92 -9.11
CA ASP A 187 -13.78 -14.08 -7.71
C ASP A 187 -12.62 -15.08 -7.65
N ALA A 188 -12.75 -16.15 -8.44
CA ALA A 188 -11.76 -17.21 -8.53
C ALA A 188 -10.45 -16.69 -9.13
N VAL A 189 -10.50 -15.84 -10.15
CA VAL A 189 -9.30 -15.26 -10.77
C VAL A 189 -8.58 -14.31 -9.82
N VAL A 190 -9.32 -13.42 -9.14
CA VAL A 190 -8.73 -12.53 -8.12
C VAL A 190 -8.05 -13.36 -7.02
N SER A 191 -8.76 -14.33 -6.46
CA SER A 191 -8.22 -15.19 -5.39
C SER A 191 -6.99 -15.97 -5.85
N ALA A 192 -7.01 -16.55 -7.05
CA ALA A 192 -5.89 -17.29 -7.61
C ALA A 192 -4.64 -16.43 -7.79
N ARG A 193 -4.80 -15.18 -8.24
CA ARG A 193 -3.70 -14.20 -8.41
C ARG A 193 -3.08 -13.80 -7.08
N LEU A 194 -3.92 -13.48 -6.07
CA LEU A 194 -3.45 -13.13 -4.73
C LEU A 194 -2.79 -14.31 -4.01
N ASP A 195 -3.33 -15.52 -4.17
CA ASP A 195 -2.73 -16.72 -3.60
C ASP A 195 -1.44 -17.12 -4.30
N PHE A 196 -1.32 -16.88 -5.62
CA PHE A 196 -0.06 -17.04 -6.33
C PHE A 196 1.03 -16.16 -5.73
N LEU A 197 0.73 -14.88 -5.49
CA LEU A 197 1.66 -13.94 -4.86
C LEU A 197 2.12 -14.43 -3.48
N ARG A 198 1.18 -14.83 -2.61
CA ARG A 198 1.50 -15.38 -1.28
C ARG A 198 2.34 -16.66 -1.35
N ARG A 199 1.98 -17.60 -2.23
CA ARG A 199 2.74 -18.85 -2.40
C ARG A 199 4.15 -18.58 -2.88
N LEU A 200 4.32 -17.69 -3.85
CA LEU A 200 5.63 -17.34 -4.39
C LEU A 200 6.54 -16.72 -3.31
N VAL A 201 5.99 -15.82 -2.49
CA VAL A 201 6.71 -15.21 -1.36
C VAL A 201 7.15 -16.26 -0.33
N ARG A 202 6.26 -17.18 0.05
CA ARG A 202 6.60 -18.29 0.96
C ARG A 202 7.68 -19.20 0.38
N ASN A 203 7.54 -19.59 -0.88
CA ASN A 203 8.51 -20.46 -1.56
C ASN A 203 9.88 -19.80 -1.72
N ALA A 204 9.93 -18.46 -1.76
CA ALA A 204 11.18 -17.70 -1.77
C ALA A 204 11.81 -17.54 -0.37
N GLY A 205 11.23 -18.14 0.68
CA GLY A 205 11.74 -18.08 2.05
C GLY A 205 11.49 -16.74 2.74
N LEU A 206 10.59 -15.91 2.22
CA LEU A 206 10.35 -14.56 2.72
C LEU A 206 9.24 -14.47 3.78
N GLY A 207 8.63 -15.61 4.13
CA GLY A 207 7.58 -15.72 5.15
C GLY A 207 6.17 -15.44 4.61
N GLU A 208 5.31 -14.90 5.45
CA GLU A 208 3.94 -14.56 5.10
C GLU A 208 3.82 -13.17 4.46
N MET A 209 2.70 -12.93 3.78
CA MET A 209 2.37 -11.64 3.18
C MET A 209 0.95 -11.19 3.55
N ILE A 210 0.88 -9.94 3.99
CA ILE A 210 -0.32 -9.14 4.20
C ILE A 210 -0.59 -8.40 2.88
N ILE A 211 -1.77 -8.60 2.31
CA ILE A 211 -2.19 -7.94 1.07
C ILE A 211 -3.37 -7.04 1.39
N GLY A 212 -3.26 -5.75 1.08
CA GLY A 212 -4.38 -4.81 1.14
C GLY A 212 -4.94 -4.49 -0.24
N ALA A 213 -6.14 -3.91 -0.26
CA ALA A 213 -6.72 -3.29 -1.44
C ALA A 213 -7.32 -1.93 -1.09
N GLY A 214 -7.12 -0.94 -1.95
CA GLY A 214 -7.76 0.37 -1.80
C GLY A 214 -9.06 0.52 -2.59
N SER A 215 -9.76 1.62 -2.34
CA SER A 215 -10.74 2.23 -3.25
C SER A 215 -10.21 3.58 -3.76
N THR A 216 -10.71 4.05 -4.91
CA THR A 216 -10.33 5.36 -5.47
C THR A 216 -11.40 6.41 -5.17
N ILE A 217 -11.10 7.70 -5.40
CA ILE A 217 -12.01 8.82 -5.16
C ILE A 217 -13.39 8.70 -5.84
N THR A 218 -13.44 8.04 -6.99
CA THR A 218 -14.67 7.85 -7.79
C THR A 218 -15.40 6.55 -7.45
N ASP A 219 -14.86 5.76 -6.53
CA ASP A 219 -15.32 4.41 -6.29
C ASP A 219 -16.45 4.41 -5.25
N THR A 220 -17.66 4.21 -5.72
CA THR A 220 -18.86 4.08 -4.89
C THR A 220 -19.30 2.63 -4.71
N SER A 221 -18.52 1.64 -5.20
CA SER A 221 -18.88 0.22 -5.11
C SER A 221 -18.96 -0.23 -3.65
N ASP A 222 -19.84 -1.19 -3.35
CA ASP A 222 -19.91 -1.71 -1.99
C ASP A 222 -18.59 -2.43 -1.67
N PRO A 223 -17.87 -2.06 -0.60
CA PRO A 223 -16.67 -2.77 -0.18
C PRO A 223 -16.85 -4.29 -0.06
N ALA A 224 -18.05 -4.76 0.28
CA ALA A 224 -18.35 -6.20 0.34
C ALA A 224 -18.16 -6.93 -1.00
N GLU A 225 -18.34 -6.24 -2.14
CA GLU A 225 -18.21 -6.83 -3.49
C GLU A 225 -16.77 -7.17 -3.85
N TRP A 226 -15.80 -6.53 -3.20
CA TRP A 226 -14.39 -6.73 -3.51
C TRP A 226 -13.55 -7.12 -2.29
N TRP A 227 -14.06 -7.00 -1.06
CA TRP A 227 -13.30 -7.40 0.13
C TRP A 227 -13.08 -8.91 0.23
N GLY A 228 -14.02 -9.72 -0.28
CA GLY A 228 -14.08 -11.18 -0.09
C GLY A 228 -12.85 -11.97 -0.54
N PHE A 229 -11.91 -11.35 -1.26
CA PHE A 229 -10.73 -12.01 -1.86
C PHE A 229 -9.54 -12.19 -0.89
N SER A 230 -9.81 -12.38 0.40
CA SER A 230 -8.79 -12.58 1.44
C SER A 230 -7.82 -11.40 1.62
N TYR A 231 -8.24 -10.17 1.32
CA TYR A 231 -7.48 -8.99 1.73
C TYR A 231 -7.37 -8.92 3.25
N ASN A 232 -6.24 -8.41 3.71
CA ASN A 232 -5.90 -8.28 5.11
C ASN A 232 -6.24 -6.89 5.65
N PHE A 233 -6.24 -5.87 4.79
CA PHE A 233 -6.61 -4.50 5.13
C PHE A 233 -7.17 -3.76 3.91
N THR A 234 -7.76 -2.60 4.17
CA THR A 234 -8.17 -1.64 3.14
C THR A 234 -7.63 -0.27 3.45
N ASN A 235 -7.65 0.58 2.43
CA ASN A 235 -7.65 2.02 2.63
C ASN A 235 -8.52 2.68 1.56
N ASP A 236 -8.71 3.99 1.69
CA ASP A 236 -9.43 4.78 0.71
C ASP A 236 -8.50 5.87 0.18
N TYR A 237 -8.36 5.95 -1.14
CA TYR A 237 -7.51 6.95 -1.78
C TYR A 237 -8.35 8.19 -2.10
N ALA A 238 -8.07 9.27 -1.36
CA ALA A 238 -8.78 10.55 -1.44
C ALA A 238 -10.31 10.40 -1.26
N GLY A 239 -10.75 10.10 -0.03
CA GLY A 239 -12.16 9.88 0.35
C GLY A 239 -13.05 11.14 0.36
N VAL A 240 -12.95 12.00 -0.66
CA VAL A 240 -13.80 13.17 -0.86
C VAL A 240 -14.57 12.98 -2.16
N LEU A 241 -15.90 12.87 -2.07
CA LEU A 241 -16.80 12.81 -3.23
C LEU A 241 -16.72 14.11 -4.04
N HIS A 242 -15.77 14.21 -4.97
CA HIS A 242 -15.80 15.29 -5.97
C HIS A 242 -16.71 14.97 -7.15
N ASP A 243 -17.00 13.68 -7.40
CA ASP A 243 -17.63 13.23 -8.65
C ASP A 243 -19.04 12.65 -8.50
N ASP A 244 -19.70 12.79 -7.34
CA ASP A 244 -21.15 12.64 -7.34
C ASP A 244 -21.74 13.80 -8.15
N PRO A 245 -22.51 13.54 -9.23
CA PRO A 245 -23.09 14.61 -10.04
C PRO A 245 -23.93 15.59 -9.21
N LYS A 246 -24.45 15.16 -8.04
CA LYS A 246 -25.20 16.03 -7.12
C LYS A 246 -24.31 17.08 -6.42
N TRP A 247 -22.99 16.89 -6.41
CA TRP A 247 -22.00 17.73 -5.73
C TRP A 247 -20.95 18.33 -6.68
N ALA A 248 -20.92 17.92 -7.96
CA ALA A 248 -20.07 18.56 -8.97
C ALA A 248 -20.29 20.09 -9.00
N GLY A 249 -19.22 20.86 -8.79
CA GLY A 249 -19.27 22.33 -8.73
C GLY A 249 -19.83 22.91 -7.42
N ARG A 250 -20.10 22.10 -6.40
CA ARG A 250 -20.56 22.56 -5.07
C ARG A 250 -19.47 22.31 -4.03
N VAL A 251 -19.15 23.33 -3.23
CA VAL A 251 -18.34 23.13 -2.01
C VAL A 251 -19.20 22.33 -1.05
N LEU A 252 -18.81 21.09 -0.77
CA LEU A 252 -19.45 20.32 0.28
C LEU A 252 -19.29 21.07 1.60
N PRO A 253 -20.36 21.32 2.37
CA PRO A 253 -20.19 21.72 3.75
C PRO A 253 -19.40 20.61 4.44
N TRP A 254 -18.26 20.91 5.07
CA TRP A 254 -17.37 19.98 5.77
C TRP A 254 -18.09 18.94 6.67
N ARG A 255 -19.29 19.29 7.17
CA ARG A 255 -20.16 18.42 7.97
C ARG A 255 -20.72 17.21 7.18
N ASN A 256 -20.98 17.38 5.88
CA ASN A 256 -21.48 16.32 5.00
C ASN A 256 -20.37 15.36 4.58
N GLU A 257 -19.16 15.86 4.32
CA GLU A 257 -17.97 15.02 4.07
C GLU A 257 -17.65 14.14 5.27
N SER A 258 -17.63 14.73 6.47
CA SER A 258 -17.36 13.97 7.70
C SER A 258 -18.39 12.86 7.94
N ALA A 259 -19.67 13.12 7.63
CA ALA A 259 -20.73 12.12 7.76
C ALA A 259 -20.57 11.00 6.72
N PHE A 260 -20.31 11.36 5.47
CA PHE A 260 -20.03 10.41 4.40
C PHE A 260 -18.82 9.52 4.72
N VAL A 261 -17.67 10.12 5.06
CA VAL A 261 -16.45 9.38 5.44
C VAL A 261 -16.71 8.45 6.62
N ARG A 262 -17.49 8.87 7.62
CA ARG A 262 -17.89 8.00 8.74
C ARG A 262 -18.78 6.83 8.29
N GLU A 263 -19.76 7.07 7.44
CA GLU A 263 -20.61 6.00 6.90
C GLU A 263 -19.81 5.02 6.05
N TRP A 264 -18.97 5.53 5.17
CA TRP A 264 -18.09 4.73 4.32
C TRP A 264 -17.14 3.85 5.14
N ARG A 265 -16.45 4.43 6.13
CA ARG A 265 -15.63 3.66 7.09
C ARG A 265 -16.45 2.59 7.82
N ARG A 266 -17.71 2.86 8.17
CA ARG A 266 -18.61 1.85 8.77
C ARG A 266 -18.99 0.74 7.79
N LYS A 267 -19.11 1.01 6.49
CA LYS A 267 -19.34 -0.03 5.46
C LYS A 267 -18.10 -0.92 5.32
N GLN A 268 -16.91 -0.31 5.18
CA GLN A 268 -15.63 -1.01 5.15
C GLN A 268 -15.42 -1.91 6.39
N ALA A 269 -15.69 -1.38 7.60
CA ALA A 269 -15.57 -2.17 8.83
C ALA A 269 -16.55 -3.36 8.88
N ARG A 270 -17.77 -3.19 8.37
CA ARG A 270 -18.77 -4.26 8.28
C ARG A 270 -18.36 -5.33 7.27
N ALA A 271 -17.92 -4.94 6.08
CA ALA A 271 -17.41 -5.85 5.06
C ALA A 271 -16.23 -6.68 5.59
N ALA A 272 -15.29 -6.03 6.27
CA ALA A 272 -14.15 -6.69 6.90
C ALA A 272 -14.56 -7.73 7.96
N ALA A 273 -15.56 -7.42 8.79
CA ALA A 273 -16.07 -8.34 9.80
C ALA A 273 -16.79 -9.55 9.19
N GLN A 274 -17.54 -9.36 8.10
CA GLN A 274 -18.28 -10.41 7.41
C GLN A 274 -17.37 -11.36 6.64
N ALA A 275 -16.32 -10.84 6.01
CA ALA A 275 -15.40 -11.63 5.21
C ALA A 275 -14.48 -12.55 6.05
N ASN A 276 -14.40 -12.36 7.37
CA ASN A 276 -13.37 -13.02 8.17
C ASN A 276 -13.83 -13.47 9.57
N PRO A 277 -14.74 -14.46 9.70
CA PRO A 277 -15.13 -14.97 11.00
C PRO A 277 -14.05 -15.85 11.69
N ARG A 278 -12.92 -16.20 11.03
CA ARG A 278 -12.01 -17.26 11.54
C ARG A 278 -10.49 -17.07 11.41
N ARG A 279 -9.93 -15.97 10.90
CA ARG A 279 -8.46 -15.75 11.01
C ARG A 279 -8.10 -15.13 12.36
N THR A 280 -8.02 -15.97 13.40
CA THR A 280 -7.19 -15.65 14.56
C THR A 280 -5.74 -15.61 14.08
N TRP A 281 -5.14 -14.43 14.02
CA TRP A 281 -3.69 -14.32 13.98
C TRP A 281 -3.18 -14.95 15.26
N THR A 282 -2.68 -16.19 15.20
CA THR A 282 -1.88 -16.74 16.27
C THR A 282 -0.67 -15.85 16.38
N ARG A 283 -0.68 -14.98 17.40
CA ARG A 283 0.46 -14.16 17.80
C ARG A 283 1.63 -15.11 18.00
N GLN A 284 2.51 -15.22 17.01
CA GLN A 284 3.76 -15.95 17.18
C GLN A 284 4.48 -15.26 18.33
N LYS A 285 4.59 -15.95 19.46
CA LYS A 285 5.41 -15.51 20.58
C LYS A 285 6.85 -15.52 20.07
N GLY A 286 7.31 -14.38 19.57
CA GLY A 286 8.71 -14.19 19.19
C GLY A 286 9.58 -14.47 20.41
N THR A 287 10.39 -15.52 20.33
CA THR A 287 11.43 -15.82 21.29
C THR A 287 12.61 -14.89 21.04
N THR A 288 12.51 -13.64 21.48
CA THR A 288 13.64 -12.71 21.41
C THR A 288 14.67 -13.08 22.48
N ARG A 289 15.60 -13.98 22.13
CA ARG A 289 16.88 -14.12 22.84
C ARG A 289 17.90 -13.22 22.14
N GLN A 290 17.83 -11.91 22.39
CA GLN A 290 18.94 -11.03 22.06
C GLN A 290 20.05 -11.29 23.08
N ARG A 291 21.09 -12.02 22.66
CA ARG A 291 22.38 -12.01 23.34
C ARG A 291 23.00 -10.64 23.10
N ARG A 292 23.13 -9.84 24.16
CA ARG A 292 24.09 -8.74 24.21
C ARG A 292 25.50 -9.33 24.13
N LYS A 293 26.27 -8.89 23.13
CA LYS A 293 27.71 -8.65 23.21
C LYS A 293 27.97 -7.37 22.43
#